data_AF-A0AA41VGL1-F1
#
_entry.id   AF-A0AA41VGL1-F1
#
_cell.length_a   1.000
_cell.length_b   1.000
_cell.length_c   1.000
_cell.angle_alpha   90.00
_cell.angle_beta   90.00
_cell.angle_gamma   90.00
#
_symmetry.space_group_name_H-M   'P 1'
#
loop_
_entity.id
_entity.type
_entity.pdbx_description
1 polymer ?
#
loop_
_entity_poly.entity_id
_entity_poly.type
_entity_poly.pdbx_seq_one_letter_code
_entity_poly.pdbx_strand_id
1 'polypeptide(L)'
;ITDAVYLWGFVDKFTRRLHKKIKQDSSVVLNLQFLFLKLRSMVDAPILRLSQNQSSDLPFVSAYYSSEYVARICSILEIIPVMLFTILSDNIVYKLRPHCLQRHVATDDVQSFPK
;
A
#
# COMPACT_ATOMS: atom_id res chain seq x y z
N ILE A 1 3.98 24.41 -20.02
CA ILE A 1 3.28 24.72 -18.75
C ILE A 1 2.31 23.58 -18.53
N THR A 2 2.61 22.68 -17.59
CA THR A 2 1.70 21.59 -17.20
C THR A 2 1.39 21.84 -15.74
N ASP A 3 0.24 22.44 -15.46
CA ASP A 3 -0.15 22.75 -14.08
C ASP A 3 -0.30 21.48 -13.25
N ALA A 4 0.15 21.54 -12.00
CA ALA A 4 -0.04 20.48 -11.02
C ALA A 4 -1.52 20.14 -10.80
N VAL A 5 -2.44 21.07 -11.10
CA VAL A 5 -3.89 20.85 -11.04
C VAL A 5 -4.36 19.78 -12.04
N TYR A 6 -3.85 19.80 -13.29
CA TYR A 6 -4.17 18.77 -14.29
C TYR A 6 -3.55 17.42 -13.94
N LEU A 7 -2.45 17.44 -13.20
CA LEU A 7 -1.76 16.24 -12.77
C LEU A 7 -2.59 15.43 -11.77
N TRP A 8 -3.36 16.06 -10.88
CA TRP A 8 -4.13 15.33 -9.86
C TRP A 8 -5.16 14.36 -10.44
N GLY A 9 -5.90 14.78 -11.48
CA GLY A 9 -6.81 13.88 -12.18
C GLY A 9 -6.11 12.69 -12.85
N PHE A 10 -4.84 12.86 -13.25
CA PHE A 10 -4.02 11.77 -13.76
C PHE A 10 -3.52 10.84 -12.64
N VAL A 11 -3.08 11.40 -11.52
CA VAL A 11 -2.57 10.66 -10.36
C VAL A 11 -3.64 9.73 -9.78
N ASP A 12 -4.89 10.16 -9.69
CA ASP A 12 -5.98 9.29 -9.21
C ASP A 12 -6.28 8.13 -10.16
N LYS A 13 -6.24 8.37 -11.48
CA LYS A 13 -6.40 7.31 -12.48
C LYS A 13 -5.21 6.36 -12.48
N PHE A 14 -4.01 6.89 -12.31
CA PHE A 14 -2.79 6.10 -12.23
C PHE A 14 -2.76 5.25 -10.95
N THR A 15 -3.12 5.82 -9.80
CA THR A 15 -3.18 5.13 -8.51
C THR A 15 -4.07 3.90 -8.56
N ARG A 16 -5.27 4.01 -9.17
CA ARG A 16 -6.16 2.86 -9.36
C ARG A 16 -5.53 1.76 -10.22
N ARG A 17 -4.83 2.13 -11.29
CA ARG A 17 -4.11 1.16 -12.14
C ARG A 17 -2.92 0.55 -11.41
N LEU A 18 -2.22 1.34 -10.62
CA LEU A 18 -1.08 0.94 -9.81
C LEU A 18 -1.50 -0.06 -8.74
N HIS A 19 -2.57 0.21 -8.00
CA HIS A 19 -3.15 -0.73 -7.04
C HIS A 19 -3.55 -2.05 -7.70
N LYS A 20 -4.17 -2.01 -8.89
CA LYS A 20 -4.49 -3.23 -9.65
C LYS A 20 -3.23 -4.02 -10.02
N LYS A 21 -2.15 -3.33 -10.42
CA LYS A 21 -0.87 -3.99 -10.74
C LYS A 21 -0.15 -4.53 -9.51
N ILE A 22 -0.14 -3.81 -8.40
CA ILE A 22 0.45 -4.25 -7.13
C ILE A 22 -0.26 -5.53 -6.62
N LYS A 23 -1.59 -5.63 -6.80
CA LYS A 23 -2.32 -6.86 -6.49
C LYS A 23 -1.93 -8.05 -7.37
N GLN A 24 -1.42 -7.81 -8.58
CA GLN A 24 -0.98 -8.86 -9.50
C GLN A 24 0.48 -9.25 -9.26
N ASP A 25 1.33 -8.26 -8.95
CA ASP A 25 2.75 -8.42 -8.70
C ASP A 25 3.20 -7.48 -7.57
N SER A 26 3.51 -8.08 -6.42
CA SER A 26 3.95 -7.40 -5.21
C SER A 26 5.31 -6.67 -5.39
N SER A 27 6.10 -7.03 -6.40
CA SER A 27 7.41 -6.39 -6.68
C SER A 27 7.25 -4.95 -7.19
N VAL A 28 6.09 -4.63 -7.77
CA VAL A 28 5.75 -3.30 -8.30
C VAL A 28 5.67 -2.25 -7.17
N VAL A 29 5.57 -2.66 -5.91
CA VAL A 29 5.60 -1.76 -4.75
C VAL A 29 6.93 -1.00 -4.65
N LEU A 30 8.05 -1.52 -5.18
CA LEU A 30 9.30 -0.77 -5.22
C LEU A 30 9.19 0.50 -6.08
N ASN A 31 8.30 0.49 -7.09
CA ASN A 31 8.05 1.64 -7.95
C ASN A 31 7.28 2.78 -7.26
N LEU A 32 6.67 2.53 -6.08
CA LEU A 32 6.04 3.60 -5.29
C LEU A 32 7.06 4.67 -4.90
N GLN A 33 8.31 4.29 -4.60
CA GLN A 33 9.35 5.25 -4.20
C GLN A 33 9.65 6.24 -5.32
N PHE A 34 9.83 5.74 -6.55
CA PHE A 34 10.03 6.58 -7.73
C PHE A 34 8.81 7.44 -8.04
N LEU A 35 7.60 6.91 -7.84
CA LEU A 35 6.37 7.67 -7.99
C LEU A 35 6.30 8.83 -6.99
N PHE A 36 6.61 8.60 -5.70
CA PHE A 36 6.60 9.64 -4.68
C PHE A 36 7.60 10.74 -5.00
N LEU A 37 8.81 10.36 -5.42
CA LEU A 37 9.81 11.32 -5.86
C LEU A 37 9.33 12.13 -7.07
N LYS A 38 8.65 11.47 -8.01
CA LYS A 38 8.09 12.13 -9.19
C LYS A 38 6.97 13.11 -8.83
N LEU A 39 6.06 12.71 -7.94
CA LEU A 39 4.96 13.55 -7.46
C LEU A 39 5.49 14.78 -6.72
N ARG A 40 6.47 14.58 -5.82
CA ARG A 40 7.14 15.68 -5.12
C ARG A 40 7.74 16.69 -6.10
N SER A 41 8.53 16.20 -7.07
CA SER A 41 9.14 17.06 -8.09
C SER A 41 8.10 17.86 -8.89
N MET A 42 6.93 17.27 -9.15
CA MET A 42 5.85 17.94 -9.86
C MET A 42 5.13 19.01 -9.03
N VAL A 43 5.07 18.88 -7.70
CA VAL A 43 4.53 19.90 -6.78
C VAL A 43 5.53 21.00 -6.48
N ASP A 44 6.81 20.65 -6.35
CA ASP A 44 7.87 21.62 -6.06
C ASP A 44 8.05 22.63 -7.21
N ALA A 45 7.86 22.21 -8.47
CA ALA A 45 8.01 23.07 -9.64
C ALA A 45 7.08 24.31 -9.64
N PRO A 46 5.75 24.20 -9.47
CA PRO A 46 4.86 25.38 -9.40
C PRO A 46 5.08 26.20 -8.13
N ILE A 47 5.37 25.58 -6.98
CA ILE A 47 5.66 26.32 -5.74
C ILE A 47 6.94 27.15 -5.90
N LEU A 48 7.99 26.59 -6.49
CA LEU A 48 9.25 27.31 -6.75
C LEU A 48 9.02 28.50 -7.68
N ARG A 49 8.23 28.33 -8.75
CA ARG A 49 7.88 29.44 -9.66
C ARG A 49 7.06 30.52 -8.96
N LEU A 50 6.15 30.14 -8.07
CA LEU A 50 5.35 31.10 -7.30
C LEU A 50 6.21 31.89 -6.31
N SER A 51 7.19 31.22 -5.69
CA SER A 51 8.19 31.85 -4.82
C SER A 51 9.09 32.84 -5.58
N GLN A 52 9.51 32.48 -6.79
CA GLN A 52 10.30 33.37 -7.67
C GLN A 52 9.53 34.64 -8.07
N ASN A 53 8.20 34.58 -8.15
CA ASN A 53 7.35 35.74 -8.45
C ASN A 53 7.01 36.57 -7.19
N GLN A 54 7.53 36.22 -6.01
CA GLN A 54 7.24 36.88 -4.73
C GLN A 54 5.73 37.09 -4.48
N SER A 55 4.92 36.12 -4.88
CA SER A 55 3.47 36.22 -4.70
C SER A 55 3.10 36.21 -3.21
N SER A 56 2.16 37.09 -2.84
CA SER A 56 1.54 37.13 -1.50
C SER A 56 0.82 35.82 -1.15
N ASP A 57 0.43 35.04 -2.16
CA ASP A 57 -0.41 33.85 -2.00
C ASP A 57 0.41 32.58 -1.76
N LEU A 58 1.75 32.67 -1.83
CA LEU A 58 2.67 31.57 -1.59
C LEU A 58 2.34 30.72 -0.35
N PRO A 59 2.09 31.29 0.86
CA PRO A 59 1.78 30.47 2.03
C PRO A 59 0.48 29.66 1.88
N PHE A 60 -0.56 30.23 1.26
CA PHE A 60 -1.83 29.54 1.05
C PHE A 60 -1.70 28.43 0.01
N VAL A 61 -1.00 28.72 -1.10
CA VAL A 61 -0.82 27.77 -2.19
C VAL A 61 0.08 26.60 -1.76
N SER A 62 1.18 26.88 -1.05
CA SER A 62 2.06 25.84 -0.53
C SER A 62 1.40 24.95 0.51
N ALA A 63 0.57 25.51 1.40
CA ALA A 63 -0.22 24.75 2.37
C ALA A 63 -1.24 23.85 1.65
N TYR A 64 -1.97 24.37 0.67
CA TYR A 64 -2.93 23.60 -0.13
C TYR A 64 -2.25 22.42 -0.83
N TYR A 65 -1.16 22.66 -1.56
CA TYR A 65 -0.45 21.61 -2.28
C TYR A 65 0.19 20.58 -1.35
N SER A 66 0.67 20.98 -0.17
CA SER A 66 1.21 20.07 0.82
C SER A 66 0.12 19.15 1.39
N SER A 67 -1.07 19.70 1.68
CA SER A 67 -2.22 18.92 2.13
C SER A 67 -2.68 17.92 1.07
N GLU A 68 -2.84 18.36 -0.18
CA GLU A 68 -3.21 17.47 -1.29
C GLU A 68 -2.15 16.38 -1.50
N TYR A 69 -0.86 16.73 -1.50
CA TYR A 69 0.22 15.75 -1.64
C TYR A 69 0.14 14.65 -0.58
N VAL A 70 0.00 15.03 0.70
CA VAL A 70 -0.11 14.05 1.80
C VAL A 70 -1.33 13.16 1.62
N ALA A 71 -2.51 13.73 1.32
CA ALA A 71 -3.74 12.96 1.13
C ALA A 71 -3.60 11.90 0.04
N ARG A 72 -2.95 12.24 -1.09
CA ARG A 72 -2.74 11.30 -2.21
C ARG A 72 -1.73 10.22 -1.86
N ILE A 73 -0.63 10.57 -1.18
CA ILE A 73 0.37 9.59 -0.74
C ILE A 73 -0.27 8.58 0.22
N CYS A 74 -1.07 9.06 1.19
CA CYS A 74 -1.82 8.20 2.10
C CYS A 74 -2.75 7.24 1.32
N SER A 75 -3.51 7.75 0.35
CA SER A 75 -4.38 6.90 -0.49
C SER A 75 -3.61 5.86 -1.32
N ILE A 76 -2.43 6.23 -1.84
CA ILE A 76 -1.57 5.28 -2.56
C ILE A 76 -1.07 4.17 -1.61
N LEU A 77 -0.70 4.52 -0.38
CA LEU A 77 -0.16 3.60 0.63
C LEU A 77 -1.19 2.63 1.22
N GLU A 78 -2.49 2.93 1.14
CA GLU A 78 -3.57 2.03 1.60
C GLU A 78 -3.52 0.62 0.97
N ILE A 79 -2.84 0.46 -0.18
CA ILE A 79 -2.67 -0.86 -0.80
C ILE A 79 -1.71 -1.78 -0.02
N ILE A 80 -0.76 -1.21 0.71
CA ILE A 80 0.25 -1.98 1.44
C ILE A 80 -0.36 -2.88 2.51
N PRO A 81 -1.20 -2.38 3.44
CA PRO A 81 -1.82 -3.25 4.44
C PRO A 81 -2.68 -4.33 3.78
N VAL A 82 -3.45 -4.01 2.73
CA VAL A 82 -4.27 -4.99 1.98
C VAL A 82 -3.41 -6.12 1.40
N MET A 83 -2.27 -5.77 0.80
CA MET A 83 -1.33 -6.74 0.23
C MET A 83 -0.71 -7.62 1.32
N LEU A 84 -0.26 -7.03 2.43
CA LEU A 84 0.31 -7.78 3.55
C LEU A 84 -0.70 -8.77 4.13
N PHE A 85 -1.95 -8.35 4.35
CA PHE A 85 -2.99 -9.27 4.81
C PHE A 85 -3.26 -10.40 3.83
N THR A 86 -3.26 -10.12 2.53
CA THR A 86 -3.46 -11.16 1.51
C THR A 86 -2.36 -12.22 1.56
N ILE A 87 -1.09 -11.78 1.62
CA ILE A 87 0.07 -12.68 1.74
C ILE A 87 -0.03 -13.48 3.05
N LEU A 88 -0.36 -12.83 4.16
CA LEU A 88 -0.48 -13.49 5.46
C LEU A 88 -1.62 -14.51 5.47
N SER A 89 -2.79 -14.22 4.88
CA SER A 89 -3.90 -15.17 4.80
C SER A 89 -3.51 -16.42 4.00
N ASP A 90 -2.89 -16.24 2.83
CA ASP A 90 -2.42 -17.38 2.03
C ASP A 90 -1.37 -18.21 2.78
N ASN A 91 -0.49 -17.52 3.53
CA ASN A 91 0.56 -18.18 4.29
C ASN A 91 0.04 -18.94 5.53
N ILE A 92 -0.87 -18.32 6.27
CA ILE A 92 -1.42 -18.89 7.49
C ILE A 92 -2.36 -20.05 7.15
N VAL A 93 -3.11 -19.97 6.04
CA VAL A 93 -4.01 -21.05 5.60
C VAL A 93 -3.24 -22.30 5.19
N TYR A 94 -2.07 -22.21 4.53
CA TYR A 94 -1.28 -23.43 4.28
C TYR A 94 -0.77 -24.05 5.58
N LYS A 95 -0.38 -23.22 6.56
CA LYS A 95 0.25 -23.68 7.80
C LYS A 95 -0.75 -24.26 8.79
N LEU A 96 -2.01 -23.79 8.71
CA LEU A 96 -3.13 -24.26 9.52
C LEU A 96 -3.97 -25.35 8.81
N ARG A 97 -3.55 -25.85 7.63
CA ARG A 97 -4.05 -27.15 7.17
C ARG A 97 -3.76 -28.10 8.32
N PRO A 98 -4.79 -28.66 9.00
CA PRO A 98 -4.53 -29.47 10.17
C PRO A 98 -3.65 -30.61 9.66
N HIS A 99 -2.40 -30.66 10.13
CA HIS A 99 -1.72 -31.92 10.27
C HIS A 99 -2.68 -32.73 11.13
N CYS A 100 -3.52 -33.53 10.47
CA CYS A 100 -4.50 -34.38 11.12
C CYS A 100 -3.76 -35.04 12.26
N LEU A 101 -4.23 -34.76 13.49
CA LEU A 101 -3.72 -35.31 14.72
C LEU A 101 -3.50 -36.80 14.50
N GLN A 102 -2.27 -37.21 14.21
CA GLN A 102 -1.86 -38.60 14.12
C GLN A 102 -1.68 -39.11 15.56
N ARG A 103 -2.71 -38.89 16.40
CA ARG A 103 -2.89 -39.63 17.63
C ARG A 103 -3.57 -40.93 17.23
N HIS A 104 -2.74 -41.91 16.92
CA HIS A 104 -3.10 -43.30 17.11
C HIS A 104 -3.48 -43.44 18.60
N VAL A 105 -4.76 -43.27 18.92
CA VAL A 105 -5.30 -43.75 20.18
C VAL A 105 -5.37 -45.26 19.98
N ALA A 106 -4.29 -45.94 20.34
CA ALA A 106 -4.33 -47.37 20.56
C ALA A 106 -5.38 -47.59 21.66
N THR A 107 -6.53 -48.11 21.26
CA THR A 107 -7.51 -48.72 22.15
C THR A 107 -6.91 -50.01 22.70
N ASP A 108 -5.87 -49.90 23.51
CA ASP A 108 -5.20 -51.02 24.18
C ASP A 108 -5.15 -50.76 25.68
N ASP A 109 -6.28 -50.39 26.27
CA ASP A 109 -6.54 -50.50 27.71
C ASP A 109 -7.91 -51.17 27.94
N VAL A 110 -8.20 -52.22 27.16
CA VAL A 110 -9.15 -53.25 27.62
C VAL A 110 -8.39 -54.16 28.57
N GLN A 111 -8.37 -53.72 29.83
CA GLN A 111 -8.36 -54.52 31.05
C GLN A 111 -7.77 -55.93 30.93
N SER A 112 -6.46 -56.04 31.20
CA SER A 112 -5.84 -57.31 31.48
C SER A 112 -5.80 -57.55 33.01
N PHE A 113 -6.54 -58.59 33.44
CA PHE A 113 -6.30 -59.54 34.55
C PHE A 113 -6.60 -59.15 36.01
N PRO A 114 -6.76 -60.12 36.98
CA PRO A 114 -6.86 -61.60 36.88
C PRO A 114 -7.97 -62.30 37.71
N LYS A 115 -8.16 -63.60 37.41
CA LYS A 115 -8.72 -64.75 38.17
C LYS A 115 -10.10 -64.68 38.82
#